data_AF-A0A3D5KMJ0-F1
#
_entry.id   AF-A0A3D5KMJ0-F1
#
_cell.length_a   1.000
_cell.length_b   1.000
_cell.length_c   1.000
_cell.angle_alpha   90.00
_cell.angle_beta   90.00
_cell.angle_gamma   90.00
#
_symmetry.space_group_name_H-M   'P 1'
#
loop_
_entity.id
_entity.type
_entity.pdbx_description
1 polymer ?
#
loop_
_entity_poly.entity_id
_entity_poly.type
_entity_poly.pdbx_seq_one_letter_code
_entity_poly.pdbx_strand_id
1 'polypeptide(L)'
;MKLIERIILLVFFLAILLKAGLFRGTRASLEISTLLLSMLYFYFGFALFNGIGFRAMFKKSSYAGVSVGKISGAIALGLALSSVLIGILFKLMFWPGANEMIMIGGTGLLIILLVASVVMVIKKKSLDSFYKGIFLRGSVALIFALVFFFTSQKSLIRFFHRDNPTFAELMIKAMGNPQDEELQRQLEEAGEMENK
;
A
#
# COMPACT_ATOMS: atom_id res chain seq x y z
N MET A 1 -5.00 4.96 -18.37
CA MET A 1 -4.23 4.69 -17.13
C MET A 1 -4.98 5.13 -15.88
N LYS A 2 -5.47 6.37 -15.79
CA LYS A 2 -6.29 6.83 -14.63
C LYS A 2 -7.55 6.00 -14.38
N LEU A 3 -8.24 5.54 -15.44
CA LEU A 3 -9.39 4.63 -15.30
C LEU A 3 -8.99 3.30 -14.65
N ILE A 4 -7.88 2.71 -15.11
CA ILE A 4 -7.33 1.46 -14.55
C ILE A 4 -6.97 1.65 -13.07
N GLU A 5 -6.26 2.73 -12.73
CA GLU A 5 -5.95 3.10 -11.33
C GLU A 5 -7.22 3.17 -10.48
N ARG A 6 -8.27 3.86 -10.94
CA ARG A 6 -9.54 4.00 -10.21
C ARG A 6 -10.27 2.68 -10.02
N ILE A 7 -10.30 1.83 -11.05
CA ILE A 7 -10.93 0.50 -10.96
C ILE A 7 -10.18 -0.35 -9.93
N ILE A 8 -8.85 -0.39 -10.00
CA ILE A 8 -8.05 -1.17 -9.03
C ILE A 8 -8.22 -0.61 -7.62
N LEU A 9 -8.21 0.71 -7.43
CA LEU A 9 -8.48 1.34 -6.13
C LEU A 9 -9.86 0.97 -5.59
N LEU A 10 -10.90 0.98 -6.43
CA LEU A 10 -12.24 0.59 -6.04
C LEU A 10 -12.27 -0.87 -5.54
N VAL A 11 -11.65 -1.79 -6.29
CA VAL A 11 -11.56 -3.20 -5.90
C VAL A 11 -10.74 -3.37 -4.61
N PHE A 12 -9.63 -2.65 -4.48
CA PHE A 12 -8.78 -2.66 -3.29
C PHE A 12 -9.54 -2.20 -2.04
N PHE A 13 -10.21 -1.06 -2.09
CA PHE A 13 -10.99 -0.57 -0.95
C PHE A 13 -12.18 -1.47 -0.63
N LEU A 14 -12.86 -2.01 -1.64
CA LEU A 14 -13.91 -3.00 -1.44
C LEU A 14 -13.36 -4.26 -0.75
N ALA A 15 -12.19 -4.75 -1.15
CA ALA A 15 -11.55 -5.90 -0.53
C ALA A 15 -11.15 -5.63 0.94
N ILE A 16 -10.67 -4.42 1.26
CA ILE A 16 -10.42 -4.02 2.66
C ILE A 16 -11.71 -4.02 3.47
N LEU A 17 -12.79 -3.43 2.95
CA LEU A 17 -14.08 -3.36 3.65
C LEU A 17 -14.66 -4.75 3.90
N LEU A 18 -14.61 -5.63 2.90
CA LEU A 18 -15.08 -7.00 3.04
C LEU A 18 -14.22 -7.79 4.04
N LYS A 19 -12.89 -7.59 4.04
CA LYS A 19 -12.00 -8.20 5.03
C LYS A 19 -12.31 -7.69 6.45
N ALA A 20 -12.57 -6.39 6.60
CA ALA A 20 -12.97 -5.80 7.88
C ALA A 20 -14.34 -6.31 8.37
N GLY A 21 -15.24 -6.65 7.45
CA GLY A 21 -16.51 -7.32 7.73
C GLY A 21 -16.41 -8.82 8.00
N LEU A 22 -15.19 -9.39 8.06
CA LEU A 22 -14.90 -10.81 8.31
C LEU A 22 -15.49 -11.76 7.25
N PHE A 23 -15.67 -11.30 6.01
CA PHE A 23 -16.12 -12.18 4.93
C PHE A 23 -14.99 -13.15 4.53
N ARG A 24 -15.32 -14.45 4.55
CA ARG A 24 -14.44 -15.55 4.08
C ARG A 24 -14.12 -15.36 2.57
N GLY A 25 -12.90 -15.67 2.15
CA GLY A 25 -12.46 -15.58 0.74
C GLY A 25 -11.95 -14.20 0.26
N THR A 26 -11.96 -13.18 1.12
CA THR A 26 -11.50 -11.81 0.78
C THR A 26 -9.99 -11.68 0.60
N ARG A 27 -9.24 -12.65 1.12
CA ARG A 27 -7.78 -12.71 1.12
C ARG A 27 -7.18 -12.56 -0.28
N ALA A 28 -7.58 -13.42 -1.23
CA ALA A 28 -7.06 -13.40 -2.59
C ALA A 28 -7.39 -12.10 -3.34
N SER A 29 -8.60 -11.56 -3.13
CA SER A 29 -9.01 -10.30 -3.74
C SER A 29 -8.16 -9.12 -3.25
N LEU A 30 -7.86 -9.07 -1.95
CA LEU A 30 -6.98 -8.06 -1.36
C LEU A 30 -5.54 -8.20 -1.87
N GLU A 31 -5.00 -9.42 -1.92
CA GLU A 31 -3.65 -9.70 -2.43
C GLU A 31 -3.51 -9.22 -3.88
N ILE A 32 -4.41 -9.68 -4.76
CA ILE A 32 -4.35 -9.37 -6.20
C ILE A 32 -4.54 -7.87 -6.44
N SER A 33 -5.55 -7.25 -5.82
CA SER A 33 -5.79 -5.81 -6.03
C SER A 33 -4.64 -4.95 -5.51
N THR A 34 -4.07 -5.28 -4.35
CA THR A 34 -2.92 -4.54 -3.80
C THR A 34 -1.68 -4.74 -4.65
N LEU A 35 -1.41 -5.98 -5.11
CA LEU A 35 -0.27 -6.27 -5.98
C LEU A 35 -0.38 -5.51 -7.31
N LEU A 36 -1.55 -5.54 -7.97
CA LEU A 36 -1.77 -4.81 -9.21
C LEU A 36 -1.60 -3.30 -9.03
N LEU A 37 -2.08 -2.74 -7.92
CA LEU A 37 -1.93 -1.31 -7.62
C LEU A 37 -0.45 -0.94 -7.36
N SER A 38 0.26 -1.76 -6.59
CA SER A 38 1.69 -1.60 -6.32
C SER A 38 2.51 -1.66 -7.60
N MET A 39 2.25 -2.64 -8.48
CA MET A 39 2.92 -2.75 -9.78
C MET A 39 2.61 -1.55 -10.68
N LEU A 40 1.36 -1.07 -10.68
CA LEU A 40 0.97 0.10 -11.44
C LEU A 40 1.76 1.34 -11.01
N TYR A 41 1.92 1.56 -9.70
CA TYR A 41 2.71 2.69 -9.19
C TYR A 41 4.21 2.50 -9.39
N PHE A 42 4.75 1.31 -9.14
CA PHE A 42 6.18 1.01 -9.27
C PHE A 42 6.67 1.16 -10.71
N TYR A 43 6.07 0.40 -11.64
CA TYR A 43 6.55 0.35 -13.03
C TYR A 43 6.03 1.51 -13.88
N PHE A 44 4.81 1.97 -13.61
CA PHE A 44 4.13 2.92 -14.49
C PHE A 44 3.84 4.27 -13.83
N GLY A 45 4.33 4.53 -12.62
CA GLY A 45 4.13 5.81 -11.91
C GLY A 45 4.58 7.01 -12.73
N PHE A 46 5.74 6.92 -13.40
CA PHE A 46 6.27 8.01 -14.22
C PHE A 46 5.33 8.41 -15.37
N ALA A 47 4.67 7.45 -16.01
CA ALA A 47 3.69 7.70 -17.07
C ALA A 47 2.33 8.12 -16.48
N LEU A 48 1.87 7.41 -15.45
CA LEU A 48 0.59 7.65 -14.79
C LEU A 48 0.46 9.07 -14.25
N PHE A 49 1.46 9.54 -13.50
CA PHE A 49 1.42 10.84 -12.84
C PHE A 49 1.63 12.00 -13.81
N ASN A 50 2.33 11.78 -14.93
CA ASN A 50 2.48 12.76 -16.01
C ASN A 50 1.33 12.71 -17.04
N GLY A 51 0.28 11.90 -16.80
CA GLY A 51 -0.89 11.84 -17.68
C GLY A 51 -0.63 11.17 -19.04
N ILE A 52 0.46 10.43 -19.16
CA ILE A 52 0.81 9.70 -20.38
C ILE A 52 0.00 8.40 -20.44
N GLY A 53 -0.57 8.10 -21.60
CA GLY A 53 -1.34 6.86 -21.80
C GLY A 53 -0.44 5.64 -22.01
N PHE A 54 -0.98 4.44 -21.76
CA PHE A 54 -0.24 3.17 -21.85
C PHE A 54 0.35 2.91 -23.25
N ARG A 55 -0.35 3.28 -24.33
CA ARG A 55 0.20 3.16 -25.69
C ARG A 55 1.20 4.28 -26.03
N ALA A 56 1.09 5.42 -25.36
CA ALA A 56 1.88 6.61 -25.64
C ALA A 56 3.23 6.58 -24.91
N MET A 57 3.35 5.84 -23.80
CA MET A 57 4.59 5.80 -23.00
C MET A 57 5.80 5.23 -23.75
N PHE A 58 5.59 4.46 -24.81
CA PHE A 58 6.66 3.95 -25.67
C PHE A 58 7.10 4.95 -26.76
N LYS A 59 6.43 6.10 -26.87
CA LYS A 59 6.76 7.13 -27.86
C LYS A 59 7.55 8.26 -27.21
N LYS A 60 8.74 8.56 -27.74
CA LYS A 60 9.60 9.66 -27.25
C LYS A 60 8.91 11.02 -27.29
N SER A 61 8.06 11.26 -28.30
CA SER A 61 7.29 12.51 -28.43
C SER A 61 6.35 12.78 -27.26
N SER A 62 5.89 11.74 -26.55
CA SER A 62 5.01 11.87 -25.38
C SER A 62 5.70 12.55 -24.18
N TYR A 63 7.03 12.68 -24.21
CA TYR A 63 7.84 13.27 -23.14
C TYR A 63 8.35 14.68 -23.48
N ALA A 64 8.08 15.21 -24.68
CA ALA A 64 8.64 16.48 -25.15
C ALA A 64 8.33 17.69 -24.26
N GLY A 65 7.24 17.63 -23.47
CA GLY A 65 6.84 18.68 -22.51
C GLY A 65 7.04 18.33 -21.03
N VAL A 66 7.69 17.19 -20.72
CA VAL A 66 7.87 16.71 -19.35
C VAL A 66 9.30 16.96 -18.90
N SER A 67 9.49 17.77 -17.86
CA SER A 67 10.81 18.03 -17.33
C SER A 67 11.38 16.80 -16.61
N VAL A 68 12.71 16.67 -16.60
CA VAL A 68 13.42 15.59 -15.89
C VAL A 68 13.01 15.51 -14.42
N GLY A 69 12.85 16.66 -13.75
CA GLY A 69 12.39 16.70 -12.36
C GLY A 69 10.96 16.16 -12.14
N LYS A 70 10.05 16.30 -13.12
CA LYS A 70 8.72 15.68 -13.05
C LYS A 70 8.79 14.18 -13.25
N ILE A 71 9.69 13.70 -14.12
CA ILE A 71 9.90 12.26 -14.32
C ILE A 71 10.50 11.64 -13.06
N SER A 72 11.59 12.20 -12.53
CA SER A 72 12.23 11.68 -11.32
C SER A 72 11.31 11.73 -10.10
N GLY A 73 10.59 12.84 -9.90
CA GLY A 73 9.59 12.95 -8.83
C GLY A 73 8.44 11.95 -8.98
N ALA A 74 8.01 11.66 -10.20
CA ALA A 74 6.98 10.67 -10.46
C ALA A 74 7.46 9.22 -10.22
N ILE A 75 8.72 8.91 -10.56
CA ILE A 75 9.34 7.62 -10.23
C ILE A 75 9.45 7.47 -8.71
N ALA A 76 9.99 8.47 -8.02
CA ALA A 76 10.13 8.46 -6.56
C ALA A 76 8.78 8.29 -5.86
N LEU A 77 7.74 8.99 -6.33
CA LEU A 77 6.37 8.82 -5.82
C LEU A 77 5.84 7.41 -6.08
N GLY A 78 6.10 6.85 -7.27
CA GLY A 78 5.69 5.49 -7.61
C GLY A 78 6.31 4.45 -6.66
N LEU A 79 7.62 4.57 -6.41
CA LEU A 79 8.34 3.73 -5.46
C LEU A 79 7.75 3.86 -4.05
N ALA A 80 7.62 5.08 -3.53
CA ALA A 80 7.12 5.32 -2.19
C ALA A 80 5.67 4.80 -1.98
N LEU A 81 4.77 5.06 -2.94
CA LEU A 81 3.40 4.55 -2.91
C LEU A 81 3.37 3.01 -2.95
N SER A 82 4.17 2.39 -3.81
CA SER A 82 4.23 0.93 -3.91
C SER A 82 4.74 0.29 -2.61
N SER A 83 5.77 0.85 -1.97
CA SER A 83 6.30 0.37 -0.69
C SER A 83 5.27 0.46 0.43
N VAL A 84 4.52 1.57 0.51
CA VAL A 84 3.42 1.71 1.49
C VAL A 84 2.33 0.66 1.25
N LEU A 85 1.91 0.45 0.00
CA LEU A 85 0.87 -0.54 -0.31
C LEU A 85 1.32 -1.96 0.02
N ILE A 86 2.54 -2.33 -0.33
CA ILE A 86 3.12 -3.64 0.02
C ILE A 86 3.22 -3.78 1.55
N GLY A 87 3.65 -2.75 2.25
CA GLY A 87 3.71 -2.76 3.71
C GLY A 87 2.32 -2.92 4.37
N ILE A 88 1.30 -2.23 3.86
CA ILE A 88 -0.09 -2.39 4.31
C ILE A 88 -0.60 -3.80 4.03
N LEU A 89 -0.30 -4.37 2.85
CA LEU A 89 -0.62 -5.76 2.54
C LEU A 89 0.02 -6.67 3.59
N PHE A 90 1.33 -6.58 3.80
CA PHE A 90 2.05 -7.41 4.78
C PHE A 90 1.43 -7.28 6.18
N LYS A 91 1.06 -6.06 6.57
CA LYS A 91 0.41 -5.79 7.85
C LYS A 91 -0.93 -6.54 7.98
N LEU A 92 -1.77 -6.44 6.95
CA LEU A 92 -3.08 -7.09 6.88
C LEU A 92 -2.98 -8.62 6.76
N MET A 93 -1.92 -9.14 6.13
CA MET A 93 -1.68 -10.58 5.98
C MET A 93 -0.90 -11.19 7.13
N PHE A 94 -0.52 -10.35 8.09
CA PHE A 94 0.27 -10.68 9.25
C PHE A 94 1.66 -11.24 8.94
N TRP A 95 2.24 -10.79 7.82
CA TRP A 95 3.58 -11.15 7.40
C TRP A 95 4.64 -10.27 8.07
N PRO A 96 5.84 -10.83 8.35
CA PRO A 96 6.96 -10.08 8.90
C PRO A 96 7.47 -9.03 7.92
N GLY A 97 8.03 -7.92 8.43
CA GLY A 97 8.57 -6.84 7.59
C GLY A 97 7.58 -5.72 7.23
N ALA A 98 6.33 -5.80 7.70
CA ALA A 98 5.29 -4.83 7.38
C ALA A 98 5.65 -3.39 7.80
N ASN A 99 6.14 -3.21 9.03
CA ASN A 99 6.43 -1.89 9.57
C ASN A 99 7.63 -1.24 8.88
N GLU A 100 8.64 -2.03 8.52
CA GLU A 100 9.84 -1.61 7.80
C GLU A 100 9.47 -1.08 6.42
N MET A 101 8.61 -1.79 5.68
CA MET A 101 8.13 -1.36 4.36
C MET A 101 7.27 -0.09 4.45
N ILE A 102 6.37 -0.02 5.43
CA ILE A 102 5.56 1.18 5.68
C ILE A 102 6.45 2.37 6.05
N MET A 103 7.48 2.17 6.87
CA MET A 103 8.41 3.22 7.29
C MET A 103 9.22 3.77 6.11
N ILE A 104 9.80 2.89 5.27
CA ILE A 104 10.55 3.28 4.07
C ILE A 104 9.64 4.06 3.12
N GLY A 105 8.47 3.51 2.79
CA GLY A 105 7.51 4.15 1.88
C GLY A 105 6.97 5.47 2.45
N GLY A 106 6.57 5.50 3.72
CA GLY A 106 6.03 6.67 4.40
C GLY A 106 7.04 7.80 4.52
N THR A 107 8.30 7.50 4.84
CA THR A 107 9.39 8.49 4.86
C THR A 107 9.64 9.05 3.46
N GLY A 108 9.64 8.19 2.44
CA GLY A 108 9.71 8.61 1.03
C GLY A 108 8.58 9.57 0.67
N LEU A 109 7.33 9.26 1.06
CA LEU A 109 6.19 10.14 0.83
C LEU A 109 6.34 11.48 1.54
N LEU A 110 6.80 11.51 2.79
CA LEU A 110 7.05 12.74 3.53
C LEU A 110 8.06 13.64 2.82
N ILE A 111 9.19 13.07 2.37
CA ILE A 111 10.22 13.81 1.62
C ILE A 111 9.63 14.37 0.31
N ILE A 112 8.88 13.55 -0.44
CA ILE A 112 8.30 13.96 -1.72
C ILE A 112 7.26 15.07 -1.53
N LEU A 113 6.40 14.97 -0.51
CA LEU A 113 5.41 16.00 -0.20
C LEU A 113 6.08 17.30 0.25
N LEU A 114 7.16 17.22 1.04
CA LEU A 114 7.95 18.40 1.43
C LEU A 114 8.57 19.08 0.21
N VAL A 115 9.25 18.32 -0.67
CA VAL A 115 9.84 18.85 -1.90
C VAL A 115 8.78 19.46 -2.80
N ALA A 116 7.63 18.79 -2.98
CA ALA A 116 6.52 19.32 -3.75
C ALA A 116 5.97 20.63 -3.15
N SER A 117 5.86 20.72 -1.82
CA SER A 117 5.46 21.94 -1.10
C SER A 117 6.41 23.11 -1.39
N VAL A 118 7.72 22.88 -1.24
CA VAL A 118 8.76 23.90 -1.49
C VAL A 118 8.71 24.39 -2.94
N VAL A 119 8.59 23.47 -3.90
CA VAL A 119 8.51 23.82 -5.32
C VAL A 119 7.25 24.64 -5.64
N MET A 120 6.12 24.32 -5.00
CA MET A 120 4.89 25.11 -5.17
C MET A 120 5.06 26.54 -4.67
N VAL A 121 5.65 26.73 -3.49
CA VAL A 121 5.88 28.05 -2.90
C VAL A 121 6.84 28.89 -3.75
N ILE A 122 7.97 28.32 -4.15
CA ILE A 122 9.00 29.03 -4.92
C ILE A 122 8.47 29.45 -6.30
N LYS A 123 7.78 28.55 -7.00
CA LYS A 123 7.37 28.82 -8.38
C LYS A 123 6.19 29.79 -8.48
N LYS A 124 5.52 30.12 -7.35
CA LYS A 124 4.27 30.91 -7.29
C LYS A 124 3.24 30.48 -8.36
N LYS A 125 3.35 29.25 -8.85
CA LYS A 125 2.55 28.75 -9.96
C LYS A 125 1.21 28.35 -9.39
N SER A 126 0.13 28.82 -9.99
CA SER A 126 -1.18 28.21 -9.80
C SER A 126 -1.01 26.70 -10.01
N LEU A 127 -1.39 25.97 -8.99
CA LEU A 127 -1.17 24.54 -8.80
C LEU A 127 -1.33 23.74 -10.11
N ASP A 128 -0.20 23.43 -10.77
CA ASP A 128 -0.15 22.51 -11.91
C ASP A 128 -0.78 21.19 -11.45
N SER A 129 -1.67 20.67 -12.30
CA SER A 129 -2.39 19.41 -12.10
C SER A 129 -1.48 18.26 -11.64
N PHE A 130 -0.21 18.27 -12.06
CA PHE A 130 0.82 17.33 -11.62
C PHE A 130 1.02 17.36 -10.09
N TYR A 131 1.35 18.52 -9.52
CA TYR A 131 1.66 18.62 -8.09
C TYR A 131 0.41 18.45 -7.21
N LYS A 132 -0.77 18.87 -7.67
CA LYS A 132 -2.05 18.52 -7.02
C LYS A 132 -2.23 17.00 -6.95
N GLY A 133 -1.92 16.31 -8.04
CA GLY A 133 -2.00 14.86 -8.13
C GLY A 133 -1.04 14.15 -7.17
N ILE A 134 0.19 14.67 -7.02
CA ILE A 134 1.18 14.20 -6.04
C ILE A 134 0.63 14.37 -4.62
N PHE A 135 0.16 15.57 -4.28
CA PHE A 135 -0.34 15.85 -2.94
C PHE A 135 -1.53 14.99 -2.57
N LEU A 136 -2.55 14.90 -3.44
CA LEU A 136 -3.73 14.11 -3.13
C LEU A 136 -3.38 12.63 -2.87
N ARG A 137 -2.59 12.01 -3.75
CA ARG A 137 -2.20 10.60 -3.62
C ARG A 137 -1.25 10.38 -2.45
N GLY A 138 -0.22 11.22 -2.35
CA GLY A 138 0.80 11.14 -1.32
C GLY A 138 0.23 11.36 0.07
N SER A 139 -0.65 12.35 0.26
CA SER A 139 -1.29 12.62 1.55
C SER A 139 -2.25 11.49 1.94
N VAL A 140 -3.07 10.99 1.02
CA VAL A 140 -3.96 9.85 1.31
C VAL A 140 -3.12 8.62 1.71
N ALA A 141 -2.11 8.27 0.93
CA ALA A 141 -1.24 7.12 1.24
C ALA A 141 -0.45 7.32 2.54
N LEU A 142 0.00 8.53 2.85
CA LEU A 142 0.68 8.85 4.09
C LEU A 142 -0.25 8.68 5.30
N ILE A 143 -1.52 9.10 5.20
CA ILE A 143 -2.50 8.88 6.27
C ILE A 143 -2.66 7.38 6.53
N PHE A 144 -2.83 6.58 5.48
CA PHE A 144 -2.90 5.12 5.63
C PHE A 144 -1.60 4.53 6.21
N ALA A 145 -0.44 5.00 5.76
CA ALA A 145 0.86 4.57 6.29
C ALA A 145 0.94 4.83 7.80
N LEU A 146 0.58 6.03 8.26
CA LEU A 146 0.58 6.39 9.68
C LEU A 146 -0.40 5.53 10.48
N VAL A 147 -1.64 5.37 10.00
CA VAL A 147 -2.65 4.53 10.65
C VAL A 147 -2.14 3.10 10.84
N PHE A 148 -1.63 2.46 9.79
CA PHE A 148 -1.16 1.08 9.87
C PHE A 148 0.18 0.92 10.61
N PHE A 149 1.05 1.93 10.57
CA PHE A 149 2.31 1.93 11.30
C PHE A 149 2.08 1.94 12.82
N PHE A 150 1.21 2.83 13.29
CA PHE A 150 0.89 2.94 14.71
C PHE A 150 -0.06 1.85 15.22
N THR A 151 -0.77 1.17 14.33
CA THR A 151 -1.62 0.04 14.71
C THR A 151 -0.75 -1.19 15.02
N SER A 152 -0.86 -1.71 16.24
CA SER A 152 -0.11 -2.89 16.65
C SER A 152 -0.56 -4.13 15.88
N GLN A 153 0.40 -5.01 15.58
CA GLN A 153 0.14 -6.28 14.91
C GLN A 153 -0.86 -7.15 15.69
N LYS A 154 -0.67 -7.21 17.02
CA LYS A 154 -1.51 -7.97 17.95
C LYS A 154 -2.95 -7.46 17.96
N SER A 155 -3.15 -6.15 17.91
CA SER A 155 -4.49 -5.54 17.86
C SER A 155 -5.23 -5.94 16.59
N LEU A 156 -4.55 -5.97 15.44
CA LEU A 156 -5.17 -6.41 14.18
C LEU A 156 -5.54 -7.89 14.24
N ILE A 157 -4.65 -8.75 14.75
CA ILE A 157 -4.93 -10.19 14.89
C ILE A 157 -6.16 -10.42 15.76
N ARG A 158 -6.22 -9.80 16.94
CA ARG A 158 -7.39 -9.89 17.84
C ARG A 158 -8.67 -9.37 17.20
N PHE A 159 -8.59 -8.32 16.38
CA PHE A 159 -9.76 -7.76 15.70
C PHE A 159 -10.29 -8.70 14.60
N PHE A 160 -9.39 -9.22 13.75
CA PHE A 160 -9.77 -10.09 12.63
C PHE A 160 -10.13 -11.52 13.05
N HIS A 161 -9.61 -11.99 14.19
CA HIS A 161 -9.93 -13.28 14.78
C HIS A 161 -10.75 -13.13 16.07
N ARG A 162 -11.58 -12.09 16.17
CA ARG A 162 -12.41 -11.83 17.37
C ARG A 162 -13.39 -12.95 17.69
N ASP A 163 -13.83 -13.69 16.66
CA ASP A 163 -14.76 -14.80 16.78
C ASP A 163 -14.04 -16.08 17.30
N ASN A 164 -12.70 -16.13 17.21
CA ASN A 164 -11.86 -17.20 17.73
C ASN A 164 -10.66 -16.64 18.53
N PRO A 165 -10.88 -16.17 19.77
CA PRO A 165 -9.84 -15.53 20.57
C PRO A 165 -8.69 -16.49 20.93
N THR A 166 -8.96 -17.80 21.04
CA THR A 166 -7.93 -18.82 21.28
C THR A 166 -6.94 -18.88 20.13
N PHE A 167 -7.43 -18.92 18.88
CA PHE A 167 -6.59 -18.87 17.69
C PHE A 167 -5.79 -17.57 17.62
N ALA A 168 -6.43 -16.43 17.91
CA ALA A 168 -5.76 -15.12 17.92
C ALA A 168 -4.56 -15.08 18.88
N GLU A 169 -4.71 -15.61 20.10
CA GLU A 169 -3.63 -15.63 21.08
C GLU A 169 -2.53 -16.65 20.74
N LEU A 170 -2.88 -17.82 20.19
CA LEU A 170 -1.90 -18.78 19.66
C LEU A 170 -1.06 -18.14 18.55
N MET A 171 -1.70 -17.45 17.62
CA MET A 171 -1.02 -16.74 16.54
C MET A 171 -0.07 -15.67 17.06
N ILE A 172 -0.49 -14.88 18.06
CA ILE A 172 0.36 -13.86 18.68
C ILE A 172 1.59 -14.49 19.35
N LYS A 173 1.43 -15.62 20.04
CA LYS A 173 2.54 -16.36 20.65
C LYS A 173 3.48 -16.95 19.60
N ALA A 174 2.94 -17.48 18.50
CA ALA A 174 3.70 -18.10 17.42
C ALA A 174 4.57 -17.09 16.69
N MET A 175 4.06 -15.87 16.50
CA MET A 175 4.84 -14.78 15.93
C MET A 175 5.98 -14.32 16.86
N GLY A 176 5.82 -14.47 18.18
CA GLY A 176 6.87 -14.17 19.16
C GLY A 176 7.93 -15.26 19.28
N ASN A 177 7.55 -16.52 19.03
CA ASN A 177 8.41 -17.70 19.15
C ASN A 177 8.35 -18.56 17.88
N PRO A 178 8.86 -18.07 16.73
CA PRO A 178 8.72 -18.77 15.44
C PRO A 178 9.45 -20.13 15.37
N GLN A 179 10.35 -20.41 16.33
CA GLN A 179 11.14 -21.64 16.40
C GLN A 179 10.52 -22.71 17.33
N ASP A 180 9.42 -22.39 18.03
CA ASP A 180 8.73 -23.33 18.91
C ASP A 180 7.81 -24.24 18.08
N GLU A 181 8.30 -25.44 17.75
CA GLU A 181 7.60 -26.42 16.90
C GLU A 181 6.23 -26.84 17.48
N GLU A 182 6.12 -26.99 18.81
CA GLU A 182 4.87 -27.37 19.46
C GLU A 182 3.82 -26.26 19.27
N LEU A 183 4.25 -25.01 19.41
CA LEU A 183 3.35 -23.88 19.27
C LEU A 183 2.95 -23.62 17.80
N GLN A 184 3.83 -23.92 16.84
CA GLN A 184 3.46 -23.94 15.41
C GLN A 184 2.45 -25.05 15.11
N ARG A 185 2.64 -26.25 15.66
CA ARG A 185 1.69 -27.36 15.48
C ARG A 185 0.30 -27.01 16.04
N GLN A 186 0.24 -26.45 17.26
CA GLN A 186 -1.03 -26.02 17.85
C GLN A 186 -1.73 -24.94 17.02
N LEU A 187 -0.97 -24.02 16.43
CA LEU A 187 -1.52 -23.00 15.53
C LEU A 187 -2.09 -23.62 14.25
N GLU A 188 -1.39 -24.59 13.68
CA GLU A 188 -1.80 -25.30 12.46
C GLU A 188 -3.10 -26.10 12.69
N GLU A 189 -3.16 -26.87 13.78
CA GLU A 189 -4.36 -27.61 14.20
C GLU A 189 -5.56 -26.66 14.46
N ALA A 190 -5.32 -25.54 15.15
CA ALA A 190 -6.35 -24.55 15.41
C ALA A 190 -6.83 -23.86 14.13
N GLY A 191 -5.94 -23.66 13.15
CA GLY A 191 -6.25 -23.09 11.84
C GLY A 191 -7.10 -24.03 10.97
N GLU A 192 -6.87 -25.35 11.04
CA GLU A 192 -7.74 -26.33 10.36
C GLU A 192 -9.16 -26.33 10.92
N MET A 193 -9.32 -26.16 12.23
CA MET A 193 -10.63 -26.06 12.87
C MET A 193 -11.36 -24.75 12.54
N GLU A 194 -10.63 -23.64 12.36
CA GLU A 194 -11.20 -22.34 11.97
C GLU A 194 -11.71 -22.33 10.52
N ASN A 195 -11.08 -23.12 9.64
CA ASN A 195 -11.41 -23.20 8.22
C ASN A 195 -12.51 -24.23 7.87
N LYS A 196 -12.95 -25.04 8.84
CA LYS A 196 -14.13 -25.92 8.70
C LYS A 196 -15.45 -25.15 8.87
#